data_AF-A0AAN7XVP8-F1
#
_entry.id   AF-A0AAN7XVP8-F1
#
_cell.length_a   1.000
_cell.length_b   1.000
_cell.length_c   1.000
_cell.angle_alpha   90.00
_cell.angle_beta   90.00
_cell.angle_gamma   90.00
#
_symmetry.space_group_name_H-M   'P 1'
#
loop_
_entity.id
_entity.type
_entity.pdbx_description
1 polymer ?
#
loop_
_entity_poly.entity_id
_entity_poly.type
_entity_poly.pdbx_seq_one_letter_code
_entity_poly.pdbx_strand_id
1 'polypeptide(L)'
;MCLNPDKLSHRAPLRPVSPSMNTHLTGSSAPLPNTGLVLLRFASGFLPERASPDGMGTVTVEENDQFEAVRSRLMALLENQITHFRYCFPFGRPDGALKATLSLQERVLMKDITTPVPAEEMKKLVQKCLENAAGINYSQLMEYAQIRADAQAAPEKRLEDMMRLGELCIEVLQQNEEHHSEAFSWWPELMAEHAESFLSLYRVDMDGALQVQPVDSWDSFPLFQLLNNFLRSDLHLCNGTFHKHLQDLFVPLVVRYIDLMESSIAQSIHRGFEQETWQSVKSLTNNLASVPLPKVPSLPLTLPQMPSFSAPAWMGPLCENTNGSATSEDLFWKLDALQMFVLDLHWPEPEFAKHLEQRLKLMASDMMEACVKRTKSAFDAKMQKACKSTDFRVPLSVCTMFNVLMDAKKQCSKLCVLDTGQEIDKQWQQYHSKIDVLIDEAFKDMISFLVTKFAAVLDGVLSKLSRYDEGTFFSSILSFTVKAAAKYVEVPKPGMDLADTYITFIRQNQDILRDRVNDELYTEKVFDQWYTGSMKAVCVWLTDRLDLQLHVYQLKTLIKIVKKTYRDFRLQGVLDVTLNSKSYETVYNRLTVEEATAAVRSGDGLQGISMRDSDEEDD
;
A
#
# COMPACT_ATOMS: atom_id res chain seq x y z
N MET A 1 0.01 9.25 -6.22
CA MET A 1 0.02 10.72 -6.33
C MET A 1 -0.97 11.25 -5.32
N CYS A 2 -0.52 11.78 -4.19
CA CYS A 2 -1.40 12.51 -3.29
C CYS A 2 -1.87 13.76 -4.02
N LEU A 3 -3.17 13.86 -4.31
CA LEU A 3 -3.79 15.09 -4.77
C LEU A 3 -3.53 16.15 -3.70
N ASN A 4 -2.67 17.11 -4.04
CA ASN A 4 -2.34 18.23 -3.17
C ASN A 4 -3.58 19.14 -3.10
N PRO A 5 -4.27 19.25 -1.95
CA PRO A 5 -5.54 20.00 -1.85
C PRO A 5 -5.35 21.50 -2.13
N ASP A 6 -4.12 22.00 -1.98
CA ASP A 6 -3.81 23.43 -2.06
C ASP A 6 -3.67 23.98 -3.48
N LYS A 7 -3.83 23.16 -4.54
CA LYS A 7 -3.84 23.65 -5.94
C LYS A 7 -5.22 23.97 -6.50
N LEU A 8 -6.30 23.72 -5.76
CA LEU A 8 -7.68 24.09 -6.16
C LEU A 8 -8.01 25.58 -5.95
N SER A 9 -7.16 26.35 -5.24
CA SER A 9 -7.48 27.73 -4.84
C SER A 9 -7.18 28.83 -5.89
N HIS A 10 -6.58 28.51 -7.04
CA HIS A 10 -6.10 29.54 -7.98
C HIS A 10 -6.54 29.40 -9.45
N ARG A 11 -7.57 28.62 -9.78
CA ARG A 11 -8.21 28.70 -11.11
C ARG A 11 -9.32 29.76 -11.09
N ALA A 12 -9.28 30.67 -12.05
CA ALA A 12 -10.34 31.67 -12.23
C ALA A 12 -11.68 30.94 -12.53
N PRO A 13 -12.79 31.32 -11.88
CA PRO A 13 -14.07 30.66 -12.09
C PRO A 13 -14.48 30.73 -13.56
N LEU A 14 -15.05 29.63 -14.08
CA LEU A 14 -15.62 29.54 -15.42
C LEU A 14 -16.69 30.64 -15.59
N ARG A 15 -16.31 31.76 -16.19
CA ARG A 15 -17.26 32.84 -16.48
C ARG A 15 -18.21 32.36 -17.58
N PRO A 16 -19.53 32.41 -17.38
CA PRO A 16 -20.46 32.28 -18.48
C PRO A 16 -20.15 33.42 -19.48
N VAL A 17 -19.62 33.06 -20.65
CA VAL A 17 -19.42 34.02 -21.75
C VAL A 17 -20.77 34.15 -22.42
N SER A 18 -21.35 35.35 -22.38
CA SER A 18 -22.61 35.65 -23.04
C SER A 18 -22.47 35.47 -24.56
N PRO A 19 -23.35 34.73 -25.24
CA PRO A 19 -23.38 34.75 -26.69
C PRO A 19 -23.80 36.16 -27.13
N SER A 20 -23.02 36.75 -28.05
CA SER A 20 -23.35 38.04 -28.64
C SER A 20 -24.65 37.93 -29.45
N MET A 21 -25.78 38.23 -28.82
CA MET A 21 -27.00 38.55 -29.55
C MET A 21 -26.83 39.91 -30.22
N ASN A 22 -26.30 39.88 -31.45
CA ASN A 22 -26.39 40.97 -32.39
C ASN A 22 -27.86 41.16 -32.80
N THR A 23 -28.61 41.95 -32.03
CA THR A 23 -29.81 42.63 -32.53
C THR A 23 -29.50 44.11 -32.67
N HIS A 24 -29.05 44.50 -33.87
CA HIS A 24 -29.17 45.87 -34.33
C HIS A 24 -30.67 46.22 -34.40
N LEU A 25 -31.17 46.92 -33.39
CA LEU A 25 -32.38 47.73 -33.51
C LEU A 25 -31.94 49.19 -33.47
N THR A 26 -31.80 49.75 -34.66
CA THR A 26 -31.69 51.19 -34.92
C THR A 26 -32.83 51.92 -34.23
N GLY A 27 -32.51 53.04 -33.59
CA GLY A 27 -33.48 53.91 -32.96
C GLY A 27 -34.58 54.35 -33.93
N SER A 28 -35.83 54.21 -33.49
CA SER A 28 -36.94 55.04 -33.94
C SER A 28 -37.82 55.31 -32.75
N SER A 29 -37.82 56.56 -32.31
CA SER A 29 -38.77 57.11 -31.36
C SER A 29 -40.17 57.05 -31.96
N ALA A 30 -41.01 56.14 -31.47
CA ALA A 30 -42.45 56.18 -31.65
C ALA A 30 -43.10 56.18 -30.25
N PRO A 31 -44.06 57.05 -29.96
CA PRO A 31 -44.69 57.11 -28.65
C PRO A 31 -45.58 55.87 -28.46
N LEU A 32 -45.30 55.10 -27.40
CA LEU A 32 -46.17 54.02 -26.92
C LEU A 32 -47.52 54.61 -26.47
N PRO A 33 -48.67 54.15 -27.00
CA PRO A 33 -49.97 54.60 -26.53
C PRO A 33 -50.35 53.85 -25.24
N ASN A 34 -50.61 54.60 -24.16
CA ASN A 34 -51.50 54.30 -23.02
C ASN A 34 -51.48 52.92 -22.30
N THR A 35 -50.49 52.06 -22.49
CA THR A 35 -50.37 50.78 -21.75
C THR A 35 -50.18 50.97 -20.24
N GLY A 36 -49.61 52.09 -19.80
CA GLY A 36 -49.44 52.43 -18.39
C GLY A 36 -50.77 52.70 -17.65
N LEU A 37 -51.81 53.16 -18.35
CA LEU A 37 -53.11 53.47 -17.74
C LEU A 37 -53.96 52.21 -17.49
N VAL A 38 -53.77 51.15 -18.26
CA VAL A 38 -54.46 49.85 -18.09
C VAL A 38 -53.89 49.08 -16.90
N LEU A 39 -52.55 49.07 -16.76
CA LEU A 39 -51.85 48.51 -15.60
C LEU A 39 -52.20 49.25 -14.30
N LEU A 40 -52.33 50.59 -14.33
CA LEU A 40 -52.74 51.39 -13.17
C LEU A 40 -54.23 51.22 -12.80
N ARG A 41 -55.11 51.01 -13.77
CA ARG A 41 -56.55 50.78 -13.52
C ARG A 41 -56.83 49.41 -12.92
N PHE A 42 -56.12 48.37 -13.34
CA PHE A 42 -56.18 47.07 -12.67
C PHE A 42 -55.49 47.08 -11.30
N ALA A 43 -54.34 47.76 -11.17
CA ALA A 43 -53.69 47.99 -9.87
C ALA A 43 -54.54 48.84 -8.90
N SER A 44 -55.59 49.52 -9.37
CA SER A 44 -56.55 50.21 -8.51
C SER A 44 -57.54 49.26 -7.82
N GLY A 45 -57.58 47.98 -8.22
CA GLY A 45 -58.14 46.88 -7.41
C GLY A 45 -57.16 46.34 -6.36
N PHE A 46 -55.93 46.87 -6.28
CA PHE A 46 -54.84 46.40 -5.41
C PHE A 46 -54.53 47.38 -4.24
N LEU A 47 -55.45 48.27 -3.85
CA LEU A 47 -55.34 49.07 -2.61
C LEU A 47 -56.65 49.03 -1.80
N PRO A 48 -56.61 48.85 -0.47
CA PRO A 48 -57.81 48.92 0.36
C PRO A 48 -58.22 50.39 0.56
N GLU A 49 -59.50 50.65 0.28
CA GLU A 49 -60.33 51.80 0.69
C GLU A 49 -59.86 53.24 0.40
N ARG A 50 -60.45 53.82 -0.65
CA ARG A 50 -61.32 54.99 -0.48
C ARG A 50 -62.60 54.79 -1.29
N ALA A 51 -63.70 54.62 -0.58
CA ALA A 51 -65.02 54.37 -1.12
C ALA A 51 -65.56 55.53 -1.98
N SER A 52 -66.03 55.20 -3.18
CA SER A 52 -67.20 55.81 -3.83
C SER A 52 -68.11 54.66 -4.26
N PRO A 53 -69.43 54.73 -4.04
CA PRO A 53 -70.34 53.63 -4.33
C PRO A 53 -70.56 53.54 -5.85
N ASP A 54 -70.66 52.32 -6.37
CA ASP A 54 -70.88 51.96 -7.78
C ASP A 54 -69.69 52.13 -8.72
N GLY A 55 -68.79 51.14 -8.72
CA GLY A 55 -67.63 51.09 -9.60
C GLY A 55 -67.05 49.69 -9.80
N MET A 56 -67.87 48.69 -10.16
CA MET A 56 -67.34 47.51 -10.86
C MET A 56 -66.88 47.98 -12.25
N GLY A 57 -65.57 48.18 -12.42
CA GLY A 57 -65.00 48.33 -13.75
C GLY A 57 -65.23 47.04 -14.53
N THR A 58 -66.14 47.07 -15.51
CA THR A 58 -66.31 45.97 -16.45
C THR A 58 -65.11 45.96 -17.39
N VAL A 59 -64.31 44.89 -17.31
CA VAL A 59 -63.16 44.65 -18.17
C VAL A 59 -63.67 44.30 -19.55
N THR A 60 -63.22 44.99 -20.59
CA THR A 60 -63.61 44.66 -21.98
C THR A 60 -62.92 43.36 -22.42
N VAL A 61 -63.51 42.66 -23.40
CA VAL A 61 -62.92 41.44 -23.95
C VAL A 61 -61.55 41.74 -24.55
N GLU A 62 -61.41 42.90 -25.23
CA GLU A 62 -60.14 43.34 -25.81
C GLU A 62 -59.06 43.63 -24.74
N GLU A 63 -59.43 44.23 -23.61
CA GLU A 63 -58.49 44.45 -22.49
C GLU A 63 -58.07 43.14 -21.82
N ASN A 64 -59.00 42.19 -21.69
CA ASN A 64 -58.71 40.86 -21.17
C ASN A 64 -57.76 40.08 -22.10
N ASP A 65 -58.01 40.10 -23.41
CA ASP A 65 -57.16 39.45 -24.41
C ASP A 65 -55.74 40.06 -24.44
N GLN A 66 -55.64 41.39 -24.31
CA GLN A 66 -54.35 42.08 -24.19
C GLN A 66 -53.60 41.70 -22.91
N PHE A 67 -54.32 41.60 -21.78
CA PHE A 67 -53.74 41.16 -20.52
C PHE A 67 -53.20 39.73 -20.62
N GLU A 68 -53.98 38.79 -21.15
CA GLU A 68 -53.56 37.41 -21.34
C GLU A 68 -52.37 37.27 -22.30
N ALA A 69 -52.32 38.10 -23.35
CA ALA A 69 -51.17 38.16 -24.25
C ALA A 69 -49.89 38.65 -23.54
N VAL A 70 -49.99 39.71 -22.72
CA VAL A 70 -48.86 40.23 -21.93
C VAL A 70 -48.42 39.22 -20.88
N ARG A 71 -49.38 38.61 -20.17
CA ARG A 71 -49.14 37.56 -19.18
C ARG A 71 -48.42 36.37 -19.77
N SER A 72 -48.90 35.86 -20.91
CA SER A 72 -48.27 34.75 -21.64
C SER A 72 -46.84 35.08 -22.07
N ARG A 73 -46.60 36.31 -22.56
CA ARG A 73 -45.26 36.77 -22.91
C ARG A 73 -44.34 36.90 -21.70
N LEU A 74 -44.86 37.36 -20.56
CA LEU A 74 -44.09 37.46 -19.32
C LEU A 74 -43.72 36.07 -18.79
N MET A 75 -44.64 35.11 -18.78
CA MET A 75 -44.33 33.72 -18.41
C MET A 75 -43.20 33.14 -19.26
N ALA A 76 -43.27 33.29 -20.59
CA ALA A 76 -42.23 32.80 -21.49
C ALA A 76 -40.86 33.45 -21.22
N LEU A 77 -40.81 34.74 -20.85
CA LEU A 77 -39.56 35.43 -20.51
C LEU A 77 -38.97 34.93 -19.19
N LEU A 78 -39.82 34.70 -18.17
CA LEU A 78 -39.39 34.22 -16.86
C LEU A 78 -38.92 32.76 -16.94
N GLU A 79 -39.65 31.89 -17.65
CA GLU A 79 -39.22 30.51 -17.93
C GLU A 79 -37.84 30.49 -18.63
N ASN A 80 -37.62 31.39 -19.58
CA ASN A 80 -36.33 31.53 -20.25
C ASN A 80 -35.21 31.95 -19.27
N GLN A 81 -35.47 32.93 -18.40
CA GLN A 81 -34.50 33.37 -17.38
C GLN A 81 -34.17 32.26 -16.37
N ILE A 82 -35.16 31.46 -15.95
CA ILE A 82 -34.95 30.31 -15.06
C ILE A 82 -34.15 29.22 -15.78
N THR A 83 -34.47 28.94 -17.05
CA THR A 83 -33.74 27.95 -17.87
C THR A 83 -32.28 28.36 -18.09
N HIS A 84 -32.00 29.66 -18.24
CA HIS A 84 -30.65 30.20 -18.43
C HIS A 84 -30.07 30.81 -17.15
N PHE A 85 -30.42 30.27 -15.97
CA PHE A 85 -30.11 30.91 -14.68
C PHE A 85 -28.62 31.25 -14.49
N ARG A 86 -27.69 30.39 -14.94
CA ARG A 86 -26.23 30.67 -14.88
C ARG A 86 -25.82 31.89 -15.70
N TYR A 87 -26.51 32.17 -16.80
CA TYR A 87 -26.18 33.25 -17.73
C TYR A 87 -26.93 34.55 -17.38
N CYS A 88 -28.20 34.42 -16.96
CA CYS A 88 -29.02 35.55 -16.54
C CYS A 88 -28.62 36.06 -15.14
N PHE A 89 -28.11 35.19 -14.28
CA PHE A 89 -27.70 35.51 -12.90
C PHE A 89 -26.28 35.01 -12.61
N PRO A 90 -25.24 35.50 -13.31
CA PRO A 90 -23.89 34.97 -13.17
C PRO A 90 -23.40 35.02 -11.71
N PHE A 91 -22.96 33.88 -11.17
CA PHE A 91 -22.50 33.74 -9.78
C PHE A 91 -23.53 34.23 -8.75
N GLY A 92 -24.82 34.01 -9.04
CA GLY A 92 -25.92 34.43 -8.17
C GLY A 92 -26.16 35.94 -8.15
N ARG A 93 -25.50 36.73 -9.00
CA ARG A 93 -25.63 38.19 -9.03
C ARG A 93 -26.72 38.66 -10.00
N PRO A 94 -27.51 39.70 -9.63
CA PRO A 94 -27.60 40.30 -8.30
C PRO A 94 -28.18 39.35 -7.25
N ASP A 95 -27.75 39.49 -5.99
CA ASP A 95 -28.14 38.58 -4.90
C ASP A 95 -29.67 38.52 -4.76
N GLY A 96 -30.20 37.29 -4.70
CA GLY A 96 -31.64 37.05 -4.60
C GLY A 96 -32.46 37.32 -5.87
N ALA A 97 -31.84 37.73 -6.99
CA ALA A 97 -32.56 38.02 -8.23
C ALA A 97 -33.23 36.78 -8.83
N LEU A 98 -32.56 35.62 -8.80
CA LEU A 98 -33.16 34.35 -9.23
C LEU A 98 -34.35 33.95 -8.34
N LYS A 99 -34.23 34.11 -7.03
CA LYS A 99 -35.32 33.87 -6.07
C LYS A 99 -36.50 34.80 -6.32
N ALA A 100 -36.25 36.08 -6.57
CA ALA A 100 -37.28 37.05 -6.94
C ALA A 100 -37.95 36.71 -8.28
N THR A 101 -37.19 36.17 -9.24
CA THR A 101 -37.70 35.69 -10.54
C THR A 101 -38.64 34.50 -10.35
N LEU A 102 -38.29 33.54 -9.49
CA LEU A 102 -39.16 32.42 -9.13
C LEU A 102 -40.44 32.90 -8.42
N SER A 103 -40.32 33.84 -7.47
CA SER A 103 -41.49 34.43 -6.78
C SER A 103 -42.38 35.25 -7.72
N LEU A 104 -41.81 35.85 -8.78
CA LEU A 104 -42.59 36.55 -9.81
C LEU A 104 -43.30 35.53 -10.70
N GLN A 105 -42.62 34.45 -11.11
CA GLN A 105 -43.22 33.38 -11.90
C GLN A 105 -44.43 32.75 -11.19
N GLU A 106 -44.32 32.49 -9.88
CA GLU A 106 -45.44 32.01 -9.07
C GLU A 106 -46.63 32.98 -9.11
N ARG A 107 -46.40 34.29 -8.97
CA ARG A 107 -47.47 35.30 -9.05
C ARG A 107 -48.08 35.41 -10.44
N VAL A 108 -47.28 35.28 -11.50
CA VAL A 108 -47.76 35.33 -12.89
C VAL A 108 -48.54 34.05 -13.23
N LEU A 109 -48.36 32.95 -12.50
CA LEU A 109 -49.15 31.72 -12.66
C LEU A 109 -50.52 31.78 -11.93
N MET A 110 -50.70 32.67 -10.95
CA MET A 110 -51.97 32.78 -10.19
C MET A 110 -53.15 33.16 -11.09
N LYS A 111 -54.23 32.38 -11.07
CA LYS A 111 -55.42 32.62 -11.90
C LYS A 111 -56.15 33.91 -11.52
N ASP A 112 -56.08 34.28 -10.26
CA ASP A 112 -56.61 35.52 -9.69
C ASP A 112 -55.79 35.92 -8.44
N ILE A 113 -56.10 37.06 -7.83
CA ILE A 113 -55.32 37.63 -6.70
C ILE A 113 -55.49 36.82 -5.39
N THR A 114 -56.49 35.94 -5.32
CA THR A 114 -56.90 35.21 -4.11
C THR A 114 -56.60 33.72 -4.17
N THR A 115 -56.48 33.14 -5.35
CA THR A 115 -56.23 31.71 -5.56
C THR A 115 -54.73 31.46 -5.76
N PRO A 116 -54.01 30.95 -4.75
CA PRO A 116 -52.60 30.59 -4.90
C PRO A 116 -52.43 29.45 -5.91
N VAL A 117 -51.29 29.42 -6.57
CA VAL A 117 -50.93 28.34 -7.49
C VAL A 117 -50.68 27.07 -6.69
N PRO A 118 -51.20 25.90 -7.10
CA PRO A 118 -50.83 24.64 -6.50
C PRO A 118 -49.32 24.44 -6.56
N ALA A 119 -48.67 24.12 -5.44
CA ALA A 119 -47.21 23.97 -5.36
C ALA A 119 -46.65 23.00 -6.43
N GLU A 120 -47.39 21.95 -6.76
CA GLU A 120 -47.04 20.98 -7.81
C GLU A 120 -47.01 21.57 -9.23
N GLU A 121 -47.85 22.56 -9.55
CA GLU A 121 -47.83 23.21 -10.87
C GLU A 121 -46.57 24.05 -11.04
N MET A 122 -46.21 24.83 -10.01
CA MET A 122 -44.97 25.61 -10.00
C MET A 122 -43.74 24.70 -10.00
N LYS A 123 -43.74 23.63 -9.18
CA LYS A 123 -42.66 22.64 -9.13
C LYS A 123 -42.39 22.02 -10.50
N LYS A 124 -43.43 21.56 -11.21
CA LYS A 124 -43.29 20.97 -12.56
C LYS A 124 -42.73 21.95 -13.58
N LEU A 125 -43.12 23.22 -13.51
CA LEU A 125 -42.58 24.24 -14.40
C LEU A 125 -41.09 24.47 -14.14
N VAL A 126 -40.69 24.60 -12.88
CA VAL A 126 -39.28 24.79 -12.50
C VAL A 126 -38.46 23.55 -12.85
N GLN A 127 -38.98 22.35 -12.60
CA GLN A 127 -38.36 21.08 -12.98
C GLN A 127 -38.06 21.03 -14.48
N LYS A 128 -39.05 21.36 -15.32
CA LYS A 128 -38.86 21.42 -16.78
C LYS A 128 -37.82 22.47 -17.20
N CYS A 129 -37.81 23.64 -16.55
CA CYS A 129 -36.79 24.66 -16.82
C CYS A 129 -35.39 24.16 -16.48
N LEU A 130 -35.23 23.47 -15.34
CA LEU A 130 -33.96 22.93 -14.89
C LEU A 130 -33.48 21.74 -15.73
N GLU A 131 -34.38 20.88 -16.20
CA GLU A 131 -34.06 19.82 -17.15
C GLU A 131 -33.50 20.41 -18.46
N ASN A 132 -34.17 21.43 -19.01
CA ASN A 132 -33.65 22.15 -20.19
C ASN A 132 -32.33 22.87 -19.89
N ALA A 133 -32.19 23.46 -18.69
CA ALA A 133 -30.97 24.12 -18.27
C ALA A 133 -29.78 23.16 -18.24
N ALA A 134 -29.99 21.89 -17.88
CA ALA A 134 -28.93 20.88 -17.86
C ALA A 134 -28.32 20.69 -19.26
N GLY A 135 -29.17 20.59 -20.29
CA GLY A 135 -28.75 20.49 -21.69
C GLY A 135 -27.95 21.71 -22.16
N ILE A 136 -28.40 22.91 -21.81
CA ILE A 136 -27.73 24.17 -22.19
C ILE A 136 -26.38 24.29 -21.47
N ASN A 137 -26.37 24.05 -20.16
CA ASN A 137 -25.14 24.10 -19.36
C ASN A 137 -24.09 23.12 -19.88
N TYR A 138 -24.50 21.89 -20.20
CA TYR A 138 -23.58 20.87 -20.72
C TYR A 138 -23.07 21.22 -22.12
N SER A 139 -23.94 21.67 -23.03
CA SER A 139 -23.55 22.06 -24.40
C SER A 139 -22.54 23.21 -24.38
N GLN A 140 -22.76 24.20 -23.52
CA GLN A 140 -21.83 25.33 -23.37
C GLN A 140 -20.51 24.92 -22.70
N LEU A 141 -20.54 23.97 -21.76
CA LEU A 141 -19.32 23.40 -21.18
C LEU A 141 -18.48 22.68 -22.25
N MET A 142 -19.13 21.92 -23.13
CA MET A 142 -18.48 21.23 -24.25
C MET A 142 -17.81 22.22 -25.23
N GLU A 143 -18.50 23.31 -25.56
CA GLU A 143 -17.93 24.39 -26.38
C GLU A 143 -16.70 25.03 -25.70
N TYR A 144 -16.78 25.29 -24.39
CA TYR A 144 -15.67 25.84 -23.62
C TYR A 144 -14.48 24.89 -23.52
N ALA A 145 -14.73 23.61 -23.27
CA ALA A 145 -13.70 22.59 -23.10
C ALA A 145 -12.92 22.36 -24.41
N GLN A 146 -13.53 22.68 -25.57
CA GLN A 146 -12.99 22.44 -26.91
C GLN A 146 -12.65 20.96 -27.17
N ILE A 147 -13.28 20.06 -26.40
CA ILE A 147 -13.13 18.62 -26.56
C ILE A 147 -14.05 18.21 -27.70
N ARG A 148 -13.48 18.05 -28.89
CA ARG A 148 -14.21 17.48 -30.02
C ARG A 148 -14.13 15.97 -29.94
N ALA A 149 -15.26 15.29 -30.12
CA ALA A 149 -15.32 13.85 -30.32
C ALA A 149 -14.63 13.49 -31.65
N ASP A 150 -13.30 13.40 -31.63
CA ASP A 150 -12.51 12.89 -32.74
C ASP A 150 -12.44 11.37 -32.61
N ALA A 151 -13.22 10.67 -33.44
CA ALA A 151 -13.27 9.22 -33.48
C ALA A 151 -11.91 8.58 -33.86
N GLN A 152 -10.96 9.36 -34.38
CA GLN A 152 -9.62 8.91 -34.75
C GLN A 152 -8.57 9.22 -33.68
N ALA A 153 -8.93 9.88 -32.57
CA ALA A 153 -8.02 10.12 -31.47
C ALA A 153 -7.62 8.81 -30.76
N ALA A 154 -6.37 8.74 -30.30
CA ALA A 154 -5.85 7.61 -29.55
C ALA A 154 -6.67 7.38 -28.25
N PRO A 155 -6.87 6.13 -27.81
CA PRO A 155 -7.64 5.82 -26.60
C PRO A 155 -7.18 6.60 -25.37
N GLU A 156 -5.87 6.75 -25.18
CA GLU A 156 -5.28 7.45 -24.04
C GLU A 156 -5.67 8.93 -24.04
N LYS A 157 -5.61 9.58 -25.21
CA LYS A 157 -6.02 10.98 -25.37
C LYS A 157 -7.51 11.16 -25.10
N ARG A 158 -8.35 10.24 -25.59
CA ARG A 158 -9.79 10.29 -25.34
C ARG A 158 -10.12 10.18 -23.86
N LEU A 159 -9.36 9.38 -23.12
CA LEU A 159 -9.51 9.24 -21.67
C LEU A 159 -9.04 10.50 -20.93
N GLU A 160 -7.90 11.08 -21.33
CA GLU A 160 -7.39 12.34 -20.77
C GLU A 160 -8.40 13.49 -20.98
N ASP A 161 -8.93 13.62 -22.20
CA ASP A 161 -9.98 14.59 -22.51
C ASP A 161 -11.24 14.35 -21.64
N MET A 162 -11.63 13.09 -21.45
CA MET A 162 -12.78 12.71 -20.62
C MET A 162 -12.59 13.05 -19.13
N MET A 163 -11.39 12.85 -18.60
CA MET A 163 -11.01 13.25 -17.24
C MET A 163 -11.09 14.76 -17.08
N ARG A 164 -10.51 15.52 -18.02
CA ARG A 164 -10.59 16.98 -18.02
C ARG A 164 -12.04 17.48 -18.08
N LEU A 165 -12.88 16.86 -18.91
CA LEU A 165 -14.30 17.20 -18.97
C LEU A 165 -15.01 16.86 -17.65
N GLY A 166 -14.63 15.76 -16.99
CA GLY A 166 -15.14 15.38 -15.67
C GLY A 166 -14.81 16.43 -14.60
N GLU A 167 -13.57 16.92 -14.56
CA GLU A 167 -13.18 18.02 -13.67
C GLU A 167 -14.05 19.27 -13.89
N LEU A 168 -14.22 19.67 -15.16
CA LEU A 168 -15.05 20.82 -15.53
C LEU A 168 -16.53 20.62 -15.17
N CYS A 169 -17.05 19.40 -15.33
CA CYS A 169 -18.42 19.06 -14.92
C CYS A 169 -18.60 19.22 -13.41
N ILE A 170 -17.65 18.71 -12.62
CA ILE A 170 -17.63 18.85 -11.16
C ILE A 170 -17.59 20.34 -10.77
N GLU A 171 -16.70 21.12 -11.37
CA GLU A 171 -16.60 22.57 -11.12
C GLU A 171 -17.92 23.30 -11.41
N VAL A 172 -18.59 22.98 -12.52
CA VAL A 172 -19.89 23.57 -12.88
C VAL A 172 -20.96 23.22 -11.85
N LEU A 173 -21.06 21.95 -11.44
CA LEU A 173 -22.04 21.51 -10.45
C LEU A 173 -21.78 22.12 -9.06
N GLN A 174 -20.52 22.20 -8.62
CA GLN A 174 -20.15 22.86 -7.37
C GLN A 174 -20.50 24.34 -7.37
N GLN A 175 -20.25 25.05 -8.48
CA GLN A 175 -20.65 26.45 -8.62
C GLN A 175 -22.17 26.64 -8.62
N ASN A 176 -22.91 25.68 -9.20
CA ASN A 176 -24.38 25.69 -9.13
C ASN A 176 -24.85 25.56 -7.69
N GLU A 177 -24.27 24.64 -6.93
CA GLU A 177 -24.59 24.47 -5.52
C GLU A 177 -24.24 25.73 -4.71
N GLU A 178 -23.04 26.28 -4.89
CA GLU A 178 -22.56 27.43 -4.12
C GLU A 178 -23.37 28.72 -4.39
N HIS A 179 -23.77 28.97 -5.64
CA HIS A 179 -24.33 30.26 -6.04
C HIS A 179 -25.84 30.26 -6.29
N HIS A 180 -26.45 29.09 -6.49
CA HIS A 180 -27.83 29.00 -6.95
C HIS A 180 -28.73 28.11 -6.09
N SER A 181 -28.21 27.19 -5.29
CA SER A 181 -29.06 26.24 -4.54
C SER A 181 -30.01 26.92 -3.55
N GLU A 182 -29.60 28.04 -2.95
CA GLU A 182 -30.46 28.80 -2.01
C GLU A 182 -31.78 29.27 -2.67
N ALA A 183 -31.74 29.62 -3.96
CA ALA A 183 -32.92 30.04 -4.71
C ALA A 183 -33.95 28.91 -4.88
N PHE A 184 -33.50 27.65 -4.81
CA PHE A 184 -34.32 26.45 -4.96
C PHE A 184 -34.56 25.71 -3.63
N SER A 185 -34.27 26.34 -2.50
CA SER A 185 -34.40 25.74 -1.16
C SER A 185 -35.79 25.18 -0.80
N TRP A 186 -36.84 25.57 -1.51
CA TRP A 186 -38.19 25.00 -1.33
C TRP A 186 -38.35 23.61 -1.96
N TRP A 187 -37.50 23.27 -2.94
CA TRP A 187 -37.43 21.98 -3.62
C TRP A 187 -35.96 21.60 -3.89
N PRO A 188 -35.16 21.29 -2.85
CA PRO A 188 -33.75 20.96 -3.00
C PRO A 188 -33.52 19.76 -3.95
N GLU A 189 -34.51 18.86 -4.05
CA GLU A 189 -34.48 17.73 -4.98
C GLU A 189 -34.38 18.16 -6.45
N LEU A 190 -34.88 19.34 -6.84
CA LEU A 190 -34.82 19.79 -8.23
C LEU A 190 -33.40 20.12 -8.69
N MET A 191 -32.54 20.59 -7.77
CA MET A 191 -31.12 20.81 -8.08
C MET A 191 -30.38 19.49 -8.24
N ALA A 192 -30.73 18.48 -7.43
CA ALA A 192 -30.22 17.13 -7.61
C ALA A 192 -30.68 16.50 -8.94
N GLU A 193 -31.95 16.66 -9.31
CA GLU A 193 -32.49 16.21 -10.61
C GLU A 193 -31.83 16.94 -11.80
N HIS A 194 -31.56 18.25 -11.67
CA HIS A 194 -30.77 19.00 -12.66
C HIS A 194 -29.36 18.41 -12.81
N ALA A 195 -28.68 18.14 -11.70
CA ALA A 195 -27.35 17.56 -11.69
C ALA A 195 -27.33 16.15 -12.30
N GLU A 196 -28.32 15.29 -11.99
CA GLU A 196 -28.47 13.97 -12.62
C GLU A 196 -28.73 14.08 -14.12
N SER A 197 -29.58 15.01 -14.55
CA SER A 197 -29.83 15.26 -15.98
C SER A 197 -28.55 15.72 -16.69
N PHE A 198 -27.77 16.60 -16.05
CA PHE A 198 -26.48 17.06 -16.57
C PHE A 198 -25.45 15.93 -16.66
N LEU A 199 -25.31 15.12 -15.61
CA LEU A 199 -24.42 13.97 -15.58
C LEU A 199 -24.84 12.87 -16.55
N SER A 200 -26.14 12.76 -16.87
CA SER A 200 -26.63 11.83 -17.89
C SER A 200 -26.14 12.17 -19.30
N LEU A 201 -25.92 13.46 -19.59
CA LEU A 201 -25.31 13.90 -20.85
C LEU A 201 -23.81 13.57 -20.86
N TYR A 202 -23.11 13.89 -19.77
CA TYR A 202 -21.71 13.52 -19.57
C TYR A 202 -21.46 12.01 -19.71
N ARG A 203 -22.39 11.19 -19.19
CA ARG A 203 -22.34 9.73 -19.27
C ARG A 203 -22.21 9.23 -20.71
N VAL A 204 -22.91 9.83 -21.67
CA VAL A 204 -22.89 9.38 -23.07
C VAL A 204 -21.48 9.48 -23.64
N ASP A 205 -20.80 10.60 -23.41
CA ASP A 205 -19.42 10.81 -23.85
C ASP A 205 -18.43 9.93 -23.08
N MET A 206 -18.64 9.79 -21.76
CA MET A 206 -17.84 8.92 -20.89
C MET A 206 -17.88 7.46 -21.34
N ASP A 207 -19.06 6.90 -21.55
CA ASP A 207 -19.25 5.52 -21.99
C ASP A 207 -18.56 5.31 -23.34
N GLY A 208 -18.68 6.27 -24.26
CA GLY A 208 -18.01 6.22 -25.56
C GLY A 208 -16.47 6.28 -25.49
N ALA A 209 -15.91 6.98 -24.50
CA ALA A 209 -14.47 7.04 -24.26
C ALA A 209 -13.93 5.79 -23.57
N LEU A 210 -14.71 5.19 -22.66
CA LEU A 210 -14.36 3.98 -21.92
C LEU A 210 -14.45 2.71 -22.79
N GLN A 211 -15.42 2.64 -23.72
CA GLN A 211 -15.59 1.48 -24.62
C GLN A 211 -14.39 1.19 -25.53
N VAL A 212 -13.58 2.20 -25.84
CA VAL A 212 -12.38 2.04 -26.69
C VAL A 212 -11.11 1.77 -25.90
N GLN A 213 -11.17 1.80 -24.57
CA GLN A 213 -10.01 1.51 -23.73
C GLN A 213 -9.66 0.01 -23.78
N PRO A 214 -8.38 -0.35 -23.66
CA PRO A 214 -8.00 -1.75 -23.52
C PRO A 214 -8.64 -2.37 -22.27
N VAL A 215 -9.20 -3.57 -22.42
CA VAL A 215 -9.92 -4.27 -21.33
C VAL A 215 -8.99 -4.64 -20.16
N ASP A 216 -7.72 -4.94 -20.46
CA ASP A 216 -6.68 -5.22 -19.48
C ASP A 216 -5.82 -3.96 -19.19
N SER A 217 -6.46 -2.78 -19.22
CA SER A 217 -5.85 -1.52 -18.76
C SER A 217 -6.49 -1.06 -17.44
N TRP A 218 -5.73 -0.22 -16.76
CA TRP A 218 -5.99 0.37 -15.46
C TRP A 218 -5.98 1.90 -15.54
N ASP A 219 -5.72 2.46 -16.73
CA ASP A 219 -5.64 3.91 -16.98
C ASP A 219 -6.97 4.63 -16.72
N SER A 220 -8.11 3.90 -16.73
CA SER A 220 -9.46 4.44 -16.53
C SER A 220 -9.85 4.61 -15.06
N PHE A 221 -9.16 3.97 -14.10
CA PHE A 221 -9.50 4.08 -12.68
C PHE A 221 -9.36 5.51 -12.10
N PRO A 222 -8.39 6.34 -12.51
CA PRO A 222 -8.36 7.75 -12.13
C PRO A 222 -9.66 8.51 -12.45
N LEU A 223 -10.32 8.19 -13.56
CA LEU A 223 -11.63 8.78 -13.89
C LEU A 223 -12.71 8.34 -12.90
N PHE A 224 -12.75 7.05 -12.55
CA PHE A 224 -13.64 6.54 -11.51
C PHE A 224 -13.39 7.23 -10.18
N GLN A 225 -12.13 7.33 -9.74
CA GLN A 225 -11.76 7.97 -8.48
C GLN A 225 -12.19 9.45 -8.44
N LEU A 226 -11.95 10.20 -9.52
CA LEU A 226 -12.36 11.60 -9.63
C LEU A 226 -13.87 11.76 -9.43
N LEU A 227 -14.67 10.99 -10.17
CA LEU A 227 -16.13 11.07 -10.13
C LEU A 227 -16.70 10.53 -8.81
N ASN A 228 -16.22 9.37 -8.35
CA ASN A 228 -16.67 8.75 -7.11
C ASN A 228 -16.41 9.66 -5.89
N ASN A 229 -15.22 10.27 -5.80
CA ASN A 229 -14.86 11.16 -4.69
C ASN A 229 -15.76 12.39 -4.62
N PHE A 230 -16.18 12.93 -5.77
CA PHE A 230 -17.18 13.99 -5.83
C PHE A 230 -18.56 13.48 -5.40
N LEU A 231 -19.08 12.43 -6.05
CA LEU A 231 -20.45 11.94 -5.85
C LEU A 231 -20.70 11.45 -4.43
N ARG A 232 -19.71 10.83 -3.77
CA ARG A 232 -19.84 10.35 -2.40
C ARG A 232 -19.89 11.45 -1.35
N SER A 233 -19.41 12.65 -1.68
CA SER A 233 -19.44 13.81 -0.79
C SER A 233 -20.80 14.53 -0.80
N ASP A 234 -21.61 14.31 -1.84
CA ASP A 234 -22.93 14.92 -2.02
C ASP A 234 -24.04 13.97 -1.55
N LEU A 235 -24.90 14.43 -0.63
CA LEU A 235 -25.96 13.60 -0.05
C LEU A 235 -27.07 13.21 -1.04
N HIS A 236 -27.30 14.00 -2.09
CA HIS A 236 -28.37 13.76 -3.05
C HIS A 236 -27.89 12.99 -4.29
N LEU A 237 -26.61 13.10 -4.64
CA LEU A 237 -26.00 12.38 -5.76
C LEU A 237 -25.36 11.05 -5.34
N CYS A 238 -25.04 10.87 -4.04
CA CYS A 238 -24.55 9.61 -3.54
C CYS A 238 -25.58 8.49 -3.75
N ASN A 239 -25.16 7.40 -4.39
CA ASN A 239 -26.05 6.30 -4.83
C ASN A 239 -27.21 6.72 -5.76
N GLY A 240 -27.06 7.87 -6.42
CA GLY A 240 -27.92 8.35 -7.50
C GLY A 240 -27.81 7.50 -8.78
N THR A 241 -28.52 7.91 -9.82
CA THR A 241 -28.63 7.15 -11.08
C THR A 241 -27.30 7.10 -11.80
N PHE A 242 -26.63 8.25 -11.96
CA PHE A 242 -25.29 8.31 -12.56
C PHE A 242 -24.26 7.53 -11.74
N HIS A 243 -24.32 7.67 -10.40
CA HIS A 243 -23.36 7.01 -9.51
C HIS A 243 -23.47 5.48 -9.56
N LYS A 244 -24.70 4.93 -9.61
CA LYS A 244 -24.90 3.49 -9.79
C LYS A 244 -24.39 2.99 -11.13
N HIS A 245 -24.64 3.71 -12.22
CA HIS A 245 -24.08 3.37 -13.53
C HIS A 245 -22.54 3.36 -13.52
N LEU A 246 -21.92 4.35 -12.86
CA LEU A 246 -20.47 4.40 -12.69
C LEU A 246 -19.95 3.16 -11.93
N GLN A 247 -20.63 2.76 -10.86
CA GLN A 247 -20.29 1.55 -10.12
C GLN A 247 -20.42 0.30 -11.01
N ASP A 248 -21.57 0.09 -11.64
CA ASP A 248 -21.85 -1.06 -12.51
C ASP A 248 -20.80 -1.23 -13.63
N LEU A 249 -20.33 -0.13 -14.20
CA LEU A 249 -19.31 -0.13 -15.25
C LEU A 249 -17.94 -0.56 -14.72
N PHE A 250 -17.54 -0.10 -13.52
CA PHE A 250 -16.21 -0.34 -12.96
C PHE A 250 -16.10 -1.61 -12.10
N VAL A 251 -17.20 -2.18 -11.60
CA VAL A 251 -17.22 -3.48 -10.89
C VAL A 251 -16.46 -4.58 -11.66
N PRO A 252 -16.78 -4.89 -12.93
CA PRO A 252 -16.09 -5.95 -13.65
C PRO A 252 -14.62 -5.60 -13.92
N LEU A 253 -14.29 -4.32 -14.09
CA LEU A 253 -12.93 -3.86 -14.34
C LEU A 253 -12.04 -4.03 -13.10
N VAL A 254 -12.53 -3.68 -11.91
CA VAL A 254 -11.74 -3.85 -10.67
C VAL A 254 -11.52 -5.32 -10.36
N VAL A 255 -12.53 -6.17 -10.55
CA VAL A 255 -12.39 -7.63 -10.36
C VAL A 255 -11.36 -8.19 -11.32
N ARG A 256 -11.46 -7.83 -12.61
CA ARG A 256 -10.51 -8.24 -13.65
C ARG A 256 -9.08 -7.80 -13.33
N TYR A 257 -8.90 -6.57 -12.85
CA TYR A 257 -7.58 -6.06 -12.46
C TYR A 257 -6.99 -6.85 -11.29
N ILE A 258 -7.79 -7.13 -10.25
CA ILE A 258 -7.33 -7.95 -9.11
C ILE A 258 -6.97 -9.36 -9.58
N ASP A 259 -7.76 -9.99 -10.46
CA ASP A 259 -7.45 -11.32 -11.03
C ASP A 259 -6.11 -11.33 -11.79
N LEU A 260 -5.85 -10.28 -12.57
CA LEU A 260 -4.62 -10.12 -13.34
C LEU A 260 -3.41 -9.90 -12.43
N MET A 261 -3.56 -9.07 -11.39
CA MET A 261 -2.52 -8.84 -10.39
C MET A 261 -2.25 -10.09 -9.57
N GLU A 262 -3.28 -10.83 -9.19
CA GLU A 262 -3.17 -12.12 -8.52
C GLU A 262 -2.32 -13.09 -9.35
N SER A 263 -2.66 -13.23 -10.63
CA SER A 263 -1.94 -14.08 -11.57
C SER A 263 -0.50 -13.62 -11.79
N SER A 264 -0.28 -12.32 -11.94
CA SER A 264 1.03 -11.70 -12.14
C SER A 264 1.95 -11.95 -10.94
N ILE A 265 1.45 -11.71 -9.73
CA ILE A 265 2.22 -11.93 -8.51
C ILE A 265 2.48 -13.43 -8.29
N ALA A 266 1.49 -14.29 -8.49
CA ALA A 266 1.67 -15.74 -8.37
C ALA A 266 2.74 -16.27 -9.35
N GLN A 267 2.76 -15.78 -10.60
CA GLN A 267 3.79 -16.11 -11.58
C GLN A 267 5.17 -15.56 -11.19
N SER A 268 5.23 -14.33 -10.69
CA SER A 268 6.46 -13.72 -10.16
C SER A 268 7.04 -14.54 -9.01
N ILE A 269 6.22 -15.02 -8.08
CA ILE A 269 6.68 -15.92 -7.00
C ILE A 269 7.20 -17.22 -7.61
N HIS A 270 6.45 -17.87 -8.50
CA HIS A 270 6.84 -19.18 -9.00
C HIS A 270 8.14 -19.14 -9.80
N ARG A 271 8.26 -18.23 -10.78
CA ARG A 271 9.45 -18.12 -11.64
C ARG A 271 10.60 -17.40 -10.95
N GLY A 272 10.31 -16.36 -10.17
CA GLY A 272 11.30 -15.55 -9.48
C GLY A 272 12.09 -16.37 -8.45
N PHE A 273 11.39 -17.12 -7.58
CA PHE A 273 12.07 -17.94 -6.57
C PHE A 273 12.83 -19.14 -7.15
N GLU A 274 12.44 -19.66 -8.33
CA GLU A 274 13.20 -20.70 -9.03
C GLU A 274 14.55 -20.18 -9.56
N GLN A 275 14.58 -18.93 -10.00
CA GLN A 275 15.77 -18.27 -10.56
C GLN A 275 16.52 -17.41 -9.54
N GLU A 276 16.07 -17.42 -8.28
CA GLU A 276 16.55 -16.50 -7.26
C GLU A 276 18.01 -16.77 -6.90
N THR A 277 18.81 -15.71 -6.95
CA THR A 277 20.24 -15.75 -6.62
C THR A 277 20.47 -15.53 -5.13
N TRP A 278 19.46 -15.01 -4.43
CA TRP A 278 19.49 -14.67 -3.00
C TRP A 278 20.58 -13.65 -2.67
N GLN A 279 20.85 -12.74 -3.61
CA GLN A 279 21.68 -11.57 -3.35
C GLN A 279 20.80 -10.47 -2.76
N SER A 280 21.29 -9.80 -1.72
CA SER A 280 20.60 -8.64 -1.16
C SER A 280 20.50 -7.52 -2.19
N VAL A 281 19.34 -6.88 -2.28
CA VAL A 281 19.10 -5.72 -3.15
C VAL A 281 20.08 -4.58 -2.84
N LYS A 282 20.45 -4.34 -1.57
CA LYS A 282 21.50 -3.37 -1.21
C LYS A 282 22.86 -3.69 -1.82
N SER A 283 23.19 -4.98 -1.97
CA SER A 283 24.44 -5.38 -2.61
C SER A 283 24.40 -5.14 -4.12
N LEU A 284 23.23 -5.26 -4.76
CA LEU A 284 23.06 -4.98 -6.19
C LEU A 284 23.14 -3.47 -6.45
N THR A 285 22.44 -2.65 -5.67
CA THR A 285 22.47 -1.17 -5.81
C THR A 285 23.84 -0.58 -5.50
N ASN A 286 24.57 -1.09 -4.51
CA ASN A 286 25.94 -0.65 -4.21
C ASN A 286 26.97 -1.00 -5.30
N ASN A 287 26.74 -2.04 -6.10
CA ASN A 287 27.60 -2.41 -7.23
C ASN A 287 27.18 -1.73 -8.56
N LEU A 288 25.98 -1.14 -8.62
CA LEU A 288 25.42 -0.48 -9.81
C LEU A 288 25.93 0.95 -10.05
N ALA A 289 26.84 1.48 -9.21
CA ALA A 289 27.55 2.72 -9.51
C ALA A 289 28.48 2.62 -10.75
N SER A 290 28.56 1.48 -11.44
CA SER A 290 29.41 1.34 -12.64
C SER A 290 28.96 0.38 -13.76
N VAL A 291 27.74 -0.18 -13.77
CA VAL A 291 27.33 -1.11 -14.85
C VAL A 291 25.85 -0.94 -15.24
N PRO A 292 25.50 -0.80 -16.54
CA PRO A 292 24.11 -0.69 -16.96
C PRO A 292 23.36 -2.02 -16.74
N LEU A 293 22.11 -1.91 -16.26
CA LEU A 293 21.16 -3.00 -16.02
C LEU A 293 21.12 -3.98 -17.21
N PRO A 294 21.13 -5.31 -16.98
CA PRO A 294 20.98 -6.27 -18.05
C PRO A 294 19.55 -6.16 -18.61
N LYS A 295 19.44 -5.78 -19.88
CA LYS A 295 18.20 -5.89 -20.65
C LYS A 295 17.81 -7.36 -20.69
N VAL A 296 16.63 -7.69 -20.17
CA VAL A 296 16.02 -9.01 -20.31
C VAL A 296 15.97 -9.36 -21.81
N PRO A 297 16.53 -10.50 -22.26
CA PRO A 297 16.40 -10.90 -23.66
C PRO A 297 14.93 -11.21 -23.95
N SER A 298 14.34 -10.46 -24.88
CA SER A 298 13.08 -10.85 -25.51
C SER A 298 13.33 -12.17 -26.28
N LEU A 299 12.78 -13.27 -25.79
CA LEU A 299 12.80 -14.56 -26.50
C LEU A 299 11.39 -14.98 -26.93
N PRO A 300 11.27 -15.60 -28.12
CA PRO A 300 10.00 -15.80 -28.81
C PRO A 300 9.35 -17.11 -28.35
N LEU A 301 8.22 -17.03 -27.64
CA LEU A 301 7.36 -18.18 -27.39
C LEU A 301 5.90 -17.79 -27.57
N THR A 302 5.26 -18.47 -28.51
CA THR A 302 3.84 -18.44 -28.86
C THR A 302 2.98 -18.93 -27.68
N LEU A 303 2.68 -18.01 -26.78
CA LEU A 303 1.54 -18.00 -25.86
C LEU A 303 0.91 -16.60 -25.99
N PRO A 304 -0.38 -16.37 -25.66
CA PRO A 304 -0.94 -15.02 -25.63
C PRO A 304 -0.02 -14.17 -24.75
N GLN A 305 0.72 -13.24 -25.36
CA GLN A 305 1.59 -12.33 -24.63
C GLN A 305 0.68 -11.55 -23.69
N MET A 306 0.78 -11.82 -22.39
CA MET A 306 0.26 -10.87 -21.43
C MET A 306 0.93 -9.53 -21.71
N PRO A 307 0.17 -8.43 -21.79
CA PRO A 307 0.75 -7.12 -22.02
C PRO A 307 1.85 -6.87 -20.99
N SER A 308 2.97 -6.33 -21.48
CA SER A 308 4.06 -5.86 -20.64
C SER A 308 3.50 -4.82 -19.66
N PHE A 309 3.30 -5.20 -18.40
CA PHE A 309 2.89 -4.29 -17.34
C PHE A 309 4.02 -3.28 -17.09
N SER A 310 3.91 -2.09 -17.67
CA SER A 310 4.67 -0.93 -17.20
C SER A 310 4.08 -0.48 -15.85
N ALA A 311 4.93 -0.41 -14.83
CA ALA A 311 4.51 0.00 -13.50
C ALA A 311 3.88 1.40 -13.51
N PRO A 312 2.75 1.60 -12.80
CA PRO A 312 2.12 2.89 -12.58
C PRO A 312 3.03 4.02 -12.11
N ALA A 313 2.79 5.25 -12.58
CA ALA A 313 3.47 6.45 -12.11
C ALA A 313 3.21 6.76 -10.61
N TRP A 314 2.13 6.23 -10.01
CA TRP A 314 1.85 6.38 -8.58
C TRP A 314 2.52 5.31 -7.70
N MET A 315 3.01 4.21 -8.29
CA MET A 315 3.61 3.12 -7.52
C MET A 315 5.03 3.44 -6.97
N GLY A 316 5.56 4.64 -7.27
CA GLY A 316 6.82 5.14 -6.71
C GLY A 316 8.05 4.26 -7.03
N PRO A 317 9.27 4.72 -6.72
CA PRO A 317 10.44 3.86 -6.77
C PRO A 317 10.40 2.83 -5.63
N LEU A 318 10.99 1.65 -5.87
CA LEU A 318 11.28 0.66 -4.81
C LEU A 318 11.99 1.36 -3.64
N CYS A 319 11.51 1.12 -2.42
CA CYS A 319 12.01 1.78 -1.21
C CYS A 319 13.52 1.53 -1.03
N GLU A 320 14.32 2.60 -0.86
CA GLU A 320 15.80 2.61 -0.93
C GLU A 320 16.53 1.80 0.17
N ASN A 321 15.83 1.03 1.02
CA ASN A 321 16.44 0.45 2.21
C ASN A 321 16.20 -1.06 2.41
N THR A 322 15.92 -1.79 1.34
CA THR A 322 15.48 -3.18 1.41
C THR A 322 16.64 -4.18 1.27
N ASN A 323 16.71 -5.13 2.22
CA ASN A 323 17.80 -6.10 2.37
C ASN A 323 17.35 -7.54 2.07
N GLY A 324 16.09 -7.71 1.63
CA GLY A 324 15.55 -8.93 1.08
C GLY A 324 16.12 -9.26 -0.30
N SER A 325 15.51 -10.25 -0.94
CA SER A 325 15.82 -10.66 -2.32
C SER A 325 15.05 -9.81 -3.34
N ALA A 326 15.53 -9.74 -4.58
CA ALA A 326 14.82 -9.01 -5.63
C ALA A 326 13.37 -9.52 -5.81
N THR A 327 13.16 -10.84 -5.75
CA THR A 327 11.82 -11.43 -5.89
C THR A 327 10.91 -11.11 -4.70
N SER A 328 11.42 -11.16 -3.46
CA SER A 328 10.61 -10.86 -2.28
C SER A 328 10.21 -9.39 -2.20
N GLU A 329 11.10 -8.47 -2.59
CA GLU A 329 10.79 -7.04 -2.60
C GLU A 329 9.75 -6.68 -3.66
N ASP A 330 9.88 -7.21 -4.88
CA ASP A 330 8.86 -7.06 -5.93
C ASP A 330 7.49 -7.59 -5.47
N LEU A 331 7.48 -8.74 -4.79
CA LEU A 331 6.26 -9.29 -4.19
C LEU A 331 5.63 -8.34 -3.18
N PHE A 332 6.38 -7.90 -2.17
CA PHE A 332 5.83 -7.06 -1.10
C PHE A 332 5.38 -5.70 -1.62
N TRP A 333 6.13 -5.11 -2.54
CA TRP A 333 5.75 -3.85 -3.18
C TRP A 333 4.48 -3.99 -4.03
N LYS A 334 4.32 -5.07 -4.81
CA LYS A 334 3.08 -5.31 -5.57
C LYS A 334 1.86 -5.49 -4.68
N LEU A 335 2.01 -6.21 -3.56
CA LEU A 335 0.94 -6.38 -2.58
C LEU A 335 0.54 -5.06 -1.92
N ASP A 336 1.52 -4.26 -1.51
CA ASP A 336 1.31 -2.93 -0.91
C ASP A 336 0.63 -1.97 -1.89
N ALA A 337 1.14 -1.91 -3.13
CA ALA A 337 0.54 -1.11 -4.19
C ALA A 337 -0.92 -1.52 -4.45
N LEU A 338 -1.20 -2.81 -4.58
CA LEU A 338 -2.57 -3.28 -4.83
C LEU A 338 -3.51 -2.96 -3.66
N GLN A 339 -3.01 -3.00 -2.42
CA GLN A 339 -3.79 -2.60 -1.26
C GLN A 339 -4.13 -1.12 -1.28
N MET A 340 -3.14 -0.26 -1.56
CA MET A 340 -3.37 1.18 -1.69
C MET A 340 -4.34 1.48 -2.82
N PHE A 341 -4.24 0.78 -3.95
CA PHE A 341 -5.18 0.91 -5.06
C PHE A 341 -6.62 0.63 -4.62
N VAL A 342 -6.90 -0.52 -3.97
CA VAL A 342 -8.26 -0.86 -3.53
C VAL A 342 -8.79 0.14 -2.50
N LEU A 343 -7.92 0.61 -1.59
CA LEU A 343 -8.27 1.63 -0.60
C LEU A 343 -8.65 2.97 -1.27
N ASP A 344 -7.83 3.42 -2.22
CA ASP A 344 -8.01 4.70 -2.92
C ASP A 344 -9.23 4.71 -3.86
N LEU A 345 -9.79 3.55 -4.21
CA LEU A 345 -11.05 3.47 -4.96
C LEU A 345 -12.24 4.00 -4.16
N HIS A 346 -12.18 3.97 -2.82
CA HIS A 346 -13.24 4.50 -1.96
C HIS A 346 -14.64 3.93 -2.31
N TRP A 347 -14.71 2.62 -2.53
CA TRP A 347 -15.89 1.99 -3.12
C TRP A 347 -17.19 2.33 -2.34
N PRO A 348 -18.26 2.81 -3.00
CA PRO A 348 -19.47 3.28 -2.32
C PRO A 348 -20.23 2.17 -1.60
N GLU A 349 -20.39 1.02 -2.26
CA GLU A 349 -21.11 -0.12 -1.70
C GLU A 349 -20.27 -0.85 -0.65
N PRO A 350 -20.68 -0.84 0.63
CA PRO A 350 -19.88 -1.40 1.72
C PRO A 350 -19.72 -2.91 1.61
N GLU A 351 -20.69 -3.62 1.01
CA GLU A 351 -20.62 -5.07 0.83
C GLU A 351 -19.54 -5.45 -0.20
N PHE A 352 -19.52 -4.75 -1.34
CA PHE A 352 -18.52 -4.99 -2.38
C PHE A 352 -17.13 -4.50 -1.95
N ALA A 353 -17.04 -3.35 -1.28
CA ALA A 353 -15.79 -2.86 -0.69
C ALA A 353 -15.16 -3.91 0.24
N LYS A 354 -15.97 -4.48 1.15
CA LYS A 354 -15.55 -5.57 2.04
C LYS A 354 -15.15 -6.82 1.26
N HIS A 355 -15.86 -7.17 0.20
CA HIS A 355 -15.51 -8.32 -0.64
C HIS A 355 -14.14 -8.14 -1.32
N LEU A 356 -13.84 -6.96 -1.88
CA LEU A 356 -12.53 -6.66 -2.47
C LEU A 356 -11.42 -6.74 -1.43
N GLU A 357 -11.66 -6.16 -0.26
CA GLU A 357 -10.71 -6.19 0.86
C GLU A 357 -10.43 -7.62 1.34
N GLN A 358 -11.47 -8.43 1.54
CA GLN A 358 -11.34 -9.84 1.91
C GLN A 358 -10.55 -10.64 0.88
N ARG A 359 -10.82 -10.40 -0.40
CA ARG A 359 -10.10 -11.06 -1.49
C ARG A 359 -8.61 -10.71 -1.48
N LEU A 360 -8.29 -9.43 -1.34
CA LEU A 360 -6.91 -8.95 -1.24
C LEU A 360 -6.20 -9.57 -0.03
N LYS A 361 -6.88 -9.64 1.11
CA LYS A 361 -6.38 -10.24 2.36
C LYS A 361 -6.03 -11.72 2.19
N LEU A 362 -6.92 -12.51 1.59
CA LEU A 362 -6.68 -13.92 1.28
C LEU A 362 -5.52 -14.09 0.30
N MET A 363 -5.52 -13.33 -0.79
CA MET A 363 -4.46 -13.36 -1.78
C MET A 363 -3.09 -13.00 -1.18
N ALA A 364 -3.01 -11.95 -0.36
CA ALA A 364 -1.78 -11.56 0.33
C ALA A 364 -1.29 -12.64 1.29
N SER A 365 -2.21 -13.29 2.02
CA SER A 365 -1.89 -14.42 2.91
C SER A 365 -1.30 -15.60 2.13
N ASP A 366 -1.93 -16.04 1.05
CA ASP A 366 -1.47 -17.17 0.25
C ASP A 366 -0.10 -16.90 -0.39
N MET A 367 0.09 -15.68 -0.89
CA MET A 367 1.36 -15.25 -1.48
C MET A 367 2.48 -15.15 -0.45
N MET A 368 2.16 -14.69 0.77
CA MET A 368 3.12 -14.66 1.88
C MET A 368 3.52 -16.07 2.30
N GLU A 369 2.54 -16.97 2.47
CA GLU A 369 2.79 -18.37 2.80
C GLU A 369 3.71 -19.02 1.76
N ALA A 370 3.41 -18.80 0.47
CA ALA A 370 4.19 -19.28 -0.65
C ALA A 370 5.64 -18.74 -0.65
N CYS A 371 5.84 -17.47 -0.27
CA CYS A 371 7.16 -16.84 -0.12
C CYS A 371 7.96 -17.48 1.02
N VAL A 372 7.35 -17.62 2.20
CA VAL A 372 7.99 -18.20 3.39
C VAL A 372 8.38 -19.66 3.16
N LYS A 373 7.46 -20.47 2.61
CA LYS A 373 7.73 -21.89 2.32
C LYS A 373 8.86 -22.09 1.32
N ARG A 374 8.90 -21.28 0.25
CA ARG A 374 9.99 -21.35 -0.76
C ARG A 374 11.32 -20.89 -0.18
N THR A 375 11.31 -19.83 0.62
CA THR A 375 12.50 -19.33 1.32
C THR A 375 13.09 -20.38 2.25
N LYS A 376 12.26 -21.02 3.08
CA LYS A 376 12.67 -22.12 3.94
C LYS A 376 13.24 -23.30 3.14
N SER A 377 12.56 -23.71 2.07
CA SER A 377 13.02 -24.82 1.21
C SER A 377 14.39 -24.52 0.57
N ALA A 378 14.61 -23.29 0.12
CA ALA A 378 15.88 -22.84 -0.44
C ALA A 378 16.99 -22.80 0.63
N PHE A 379 16.66 -22.35 1.84
CA PHE A 379 17.56 -22.40 2.99
C PHE A 379 17.99 -23.84 3.29
N ASP A 380 17.03 -24.77 3.41
CA ASP A 380 17.31 -26.16 3.72
C ASP A 380 18.23 -26.79 2.67
N ALA A 381 17.94 -26.58 1.39
CA ALA A 381 18.76 -27.07 0.28
C ALA A 381 20.20 -26.52 0.33
N LYS A 382 20.37 -25.27 0.76
CA LYS A 382 21.69 -24.62 0.87
C LYS A 382 22.47 -25.10 2.08
N MET A 383 21.80 -25.24 3.22
CA MET A 383 22.39 -25.72 4.47
C MET A 383 22.71 -27.21 4.45
N GLN A 384 21.99 -28.02 3.68
CA GLN A 384 22.34 -29.43 3.45
C GLN A 384 23.74 -29.60 2.84
N LYS A 385 24.13 -28.70 1.94
CA LYS A 385 25.44 -28.72 1.25
C LYS A 385 26.58 -28.07 2.04
N ALA A 386 26.29 -27.46 3.20
CA ALA A 386 27.27 -26.76 4.02
C ALA A 386 28.34 -27.71 4.61
N CYS A 387 29.58 -27.23 4.63
CA CYS A 387 30.72 -27.95 5.20
C CYS A 387 30.59 -28.08 6.73
N LYS A 388 31.21 -29.12 7.31
CA LYS A 388 31.27 -29.38 8.76
C LYS A 388 32.67 -29.11 9.35
N SER A 389 33.56 -28.43 8.62
CA SER A 389 34.88 -28.04 9.12
C SER A 389 34.86 -26.64 9.73
N THR A 390 35.95 -26.27 10.40
CA THR A 390 36.20 -24.92 10.89
C THR A 390 36.33 -23.86 9.79
N ASP A 391 36.34 -24.26 8.52
CA ASP A 391 36.32 -23.35 7.36
C ASP A 391 34.89 -22.96 6.96
N PHE A 392 33.87 -23.56 7.61
CA PHE A 392 32.48 -23.23 7.34
C PHE A 392 32.21 -21.74 7.64
N ARG A 393 31.68 -21.04 6.65
CA ARG A 393 31.17 -19.67 6.75
C ARG A 393 29.72 -19.63 6.34
N VAL A 394 28.87 -18.96 7.10
CA VAL A 394 27.46 -18.74 6.74
C VAL A 394 27.42 -18.04 5.38
N PRO A 395 26.79 -18.65 4.35
CA PRO A 395 26.65 -18.00 3.06
C PRO A 395 25.82 -16.72 3.17
N LEU A 396 26.21 -15.63 2.51
CA LEU A 396 25.46 -14.36 2.55
C LEU A 396 24.00 -14.50 2.13
N SER A 397 23.71 -15.41 1.19
CA SER A 397 22.34 -15.74 0.79
C SER A 397 21.48 -16.29 1.92
N VAL A 398 22.08 -16.99 2.89
CA VAL A 398 21.35 -17.49 4.07
C VAL A 398 20.93 -16.30 4.93
N CYS A 399 21.80 -15.31 5.12
CA CYS A 399 21.43 -14.05 5.79
C CYS A 399 20.31 -13.32 5.02
N THR A 400 20.37 -13.28 3.69
CA THR A 400 19.27 -12.73 2.87
C THR A 400 17.96 -13.50 3.08
N MET A 401 17.97 -14.84 3.16
CA MET A 401 16.78 -15.64 3.46
C MET A 401 16.18 -15.30 4.85
N PHE A 402 17.02 -15.10 5.87
CA PHE A 402 16.56 -14.59 7.17
C PHE A 402 15.90 -13.20 7.03
N ASN A 403 16.51 -12.28 6.27
CA ASN A 403 15.95 -10.96 6.02
C ASN A 403 14.60 -11.03 5.31
N VAL A 404 14.43 -11.92 4.32
CA VAL A 404 13.15 -12.13 3.62
C VAL A 404 12.04 -12.53 4.60
N LEU A 405 12.31 -13.42 5.56
CA LEU A 405 11.32 -13.78 6.58
C LEU A 405 11.02 -12.63 7.54
N MET A 406 11.98 -11.75 7.82
CA MET A 406 11.76 -10.59 8.69
C MET A 406 10.91 -9.54 7.99
N ASP A 407 11.16 -9.33 6.71
CA ASP A 407 10.39 -8.41 5.87
C ASP A 407 8.97 -8.96 5.64
N ALA A 408 8.82 -10.28 5.47
CA ALA A 408 7.52 -10.96 5.51
C ALA A 408 6.75 -10.67 6.81
N LYS A 409 7.41 -10.81 7.96
CA LYS A 409 6.79 -10.53 9.28
C LYS A 409 6.34 -9.08 9.41
N LYS A 410 7.20 -8.12 9.02
CA LYS A 410 6.87 -6.69 9.03
C LYS A 410 5.69 -6.37 8.11
N GLN A 411 5.67 -6.95 6.91
CA GLN A 411 4.58 -6.73 5.96
C GLN A 411 3.26 -7.32 6.48
N CYS A 412 3.29 -8.49 7.11
CA CYS A 412 2.12 -9.05 7.79
C CYS A 412 1.57 -8.10 8.86
N SER A 413 2.43 -7.48 9.68
CA SER A 413 1.97 -6.53 10.70
C SER A 413 1.38 -5.23 10.11
N LYS A 414 1.89 -4.74 8.97
CA LYS A 414 1.34 -3.55 8.30
C LYS A 414 -0.04 -3.78 7.72
N LEU A 415 -0.27 -4.97 7.15
CA LEU A 415 -1.57 -5.39 6.63
C LEU A 415 -2.66 -5.48 7.72
N CYS A 416 -2.30 -5.47 9.02
CA CYS A 416 -3.22 -5.44 10.15
C CYS A 416 -3.77 -4.05 10.51
N VAL A 417 -3.12 -2.96 10.09
CA VAL A 417 -3.44 -1.59 10.59
C VAL A 417 -4.61 -0.96 9.84
N LEU A 418 -5.02 -1.55 8.72
CA LEU A 418 -6.10 -1.06 7.89
C LEU A 418 -7.45 -1.66 8.36
N ASP A 419 -8.08 -0.91 9.28
CA ASP A 419 -9.52 -0.85 9.61
C ASP A 419 -10.07 -1.63 10.84
N THR A 420 -10.96 -0.95 11.58
CA THR A 420 -11.39 -1.20 12.97
C THR A 420 -12.80 -1.81 13.02
N GLY A 421 -13.04 -2.92 12.30
CA GLY A 421 -14.36 -3.58 12.19
C GLY A 421 -14.53 -4.87 13.01
N GLN A 422 -15.46 -4.89 13.96
CA GLN A 422 -15.56 -5.86 15.09
C GLN A 422 -15.77 -7.37 14.78
N GLU A 423 -16.34 -7.77 13.64
CA GLU A 423 -16.65 -9.20 13.37
C GLU A 423 -15.68 -9.87 12.39
N ILE A 424 -15.23 -9.14 11.36
CA ILE A 424 -14.31 -9.63 10.33
C ILE A 424 -12.87 -9.63 10.83
N ASP A 425 -12.54 -8.75 11.79
CA ASP A 425 -11.28 -8.76 12.52
C ASP A 425 -10.99 -10.17 13.05
N LYS A 426 -11.96 -10.90 13.60
CA LYS A 426 -11.72 -12.26 14.10
C LYS A 426 -11.23 -13.25 13.03
N GLN A 427 -11.77 -13.22 11.82
CA GLN A 427 -11.36 -14.12 10.75
C GLN A 427 -9.99 -13.72 10.18
N TRP A 428 -9.76 -12.42 10.03
CA TRP A 428 -8.48 -11.91 9.57
C TRP A 428 -7.36 -12.13 10.60
N GLN A 429 -7.64 -11.91 11.88
CA GLN A 429 -6.76 -12.24 13.00
C GLN A 429 -6.41 -13.74 13.01
N GLN A 430 -7.34 -14.63 12.65
CA GLN A 430 -7.04 -16.06 12.52
C GLN A 430 -6.06 -16.35 11.36
N TYR A 431 -6.22 -15.72 10.20
CA TYR A 431 -5.29 -15.89 9.08
C TYR A 431 -3.93 -15.27 9.36
N HIS A 432 -3.90 -14.06 9.91
CA HIS A 432 -2.68 -13.41 10.37
C HIS A 432 -1.96 -14.25 11.42
N SER A 433 -2.69 -14.77 12.40
CA SER A 433 -2.13 -15.67 13.41
C SER A 433 -1.52 -16.91 12.75
N LYS A 434 -2.14 -17.50 11.73
CA LYS A 434 -1.58 -18.65 11.00
C LYS A 434 -0.28 -18.29 10.26
N ILE A 435 -0.24 -17.16 9.55
CA ILE A 435 0.97 -16.73 8.82
C ILE A 435 2.08 -16.33 9.79
N ASP A 436 1.77 -15.62 10.86
CA ASP A 436 2.74 -15.24 11.89
C ASP A 436 3.32 -16.47 12.60
N VAL A 437 2.47 -17.46 12.95
CA VAL A 437 2.92 -18.76 13.46
C VAL A 437 3.81 -19.49 12.45
N LEU A 438 3.44 -19.50 11.17
CA LEU A 438 4.23 -20.14 10.12
C LEU A 438 5.59 -19.45 9.92
N ILE A 439 5.65 -18.12 10.01
CA ILE A 439 6.90 -17.34 9.97
C ILE A 439 7.77 -17.66 11.19
N ASP A 440 7.19 -17.67 12.39
CA ASP A 440 7.90 -17.96 13.63
C ASP A 440 8.43 -19.41 13.69
N GLU A 441 7.63 -20.37 13.21
CA GLU A 441 8.07 -21.76 13.02
C GLU A 441 9.21 -21.86 12.00
N ALA A 442 9.11 -21.16 10.87
CA ALA A 442 10.17 -21.13 9.87
C ALA A 442 11.47 -20.54 10.43
N PHE A 443 11.41 -19.43 11.17
CA PHE A 443 12.57 -18.87 11.87
C PHE A 443 13.17 -19.85 12.87
N LYS A 444 12.34 -20.45 13.71
CA LYS A 444 12.79 -21.41 14.72
C LYS A 444 13.52 -22.59 14.09
N ASP A 445 12.97 -23.15 13.02
CA ASP A 445 13.58 -24.27 12.29
C ASP A 445 14.90 -23.85 11.62
N MET A 446 14.93 -22.68 10.97
CA MET A 446 16.14 -22.15 10.35
C MET A 446 17.26 -21.92 11.36
N ILE A 447 16.95 -21.31 12.51
CA ILE A 447 17.90 -21.11 13.61
C ILE A 447 18.40 -22.46 14.12
N SER A 448 17.49 -23.40 14.40
CA SER A 448 17.85 -24.73 14.91
C SER A 448 18.77 -25.49 13.95
N PHE A 449 18.49 -25.45 12.64
CA PHE A 449 19.32 -26.13 11.65
C PHE A 449 20.70 -25.47 11.51
N LEU A 450 20.77 -24.14 11.55
CA LEU A 450 22.04 -23.40 11.53
C LEU A 450 22.89 -23.70 12.76
N VAL A 451 22.30 -23.66 13.95
CA VAL A 451 22.96 -24.00 15.22
C VAL A 451 23.45 -25.45 15.21
N THR A 452 22.67 -26.39 14.67
CA THR A 452 23.08 -27.79 14.53
C THR A 452 24.33 -27.93 13.64
N LYS A 453 24.45 -27.11 12.59
CA LYS A 453 25.63 -27.11 11.73
C LYS A 453 26.86 -26.56 12.44
N PHE A 454 26.69 -25.51 13.25
CA PHE A 454 27.76 -24.99 14.08
C PHE A 454 28.21 -25.99 15.15
N ALA A 455 27.26 -26.68 15.81
CA ALA A 455 27.55 -27.73 16.79
C ALA A 455 28.36 -28.88 16.14
N ALA A 456 28.01 -29.30 14.92
CA ALA A 456 28.75 -30.33 14.20
C ALA A 456 30.21 -29.96 13.92
N VAL A 457 30.54 -28.67 13.78
CA VAL A 457 31.93 -28.20 13.64
C VAL A 457 32.69 -28.42 14.96
N LEU A 458 32.08 -28.08 16.10
CA LEU A 458 32.65 -28.33 17.42
C LEU A 458 32.83 -29.82 17.69
N ASP A 459 31.85 -30.65 17.37
CA ASP A 459 31.96 -32.11 17.48
C ASP A 459 33.13 -32.65 16.66
N GLY A 460 33.38 -32.09 15.47
CA GLY A 460 34.56 -32.40 14.66
C GLY A 460 35.88 -32.03 15.35
N VAL A 461 35.94 -30.92 16.08
CA VAL A 461 37.10 -30.51 16.88
C VAL A 461 37.30 -31.45 18.08
N LEU A 462 36.22 -31.75 18.81
CA LEU A 462 36.23 -32.65 19.96
C LEU A 462 36.60 -34.09 19.56
N SER A 463 36.14 -34.56 18.40
CA SER A 463 36.53 -35.86 17.83
C SER A 463 38.02 -35.92 17.52
N LYS A 464 38.62 -34.85 16.98
CA LYS A 464 40.07 -34.76 16.79
C LYS A 464 40.83 -34.76 18.12
N LEU A 465 40.29 -34.11 19.16
CA LEU A 465 40.85 -34.12 20.50
C LEU A 465 40.79 -35.50 21.17
N SER A 466 39.79 -36.32 20.84
CA SER A 466 39.63 -37.68 21.38
C SER A 466 40.78 -38.62 20.96
N ARG A 467 41.58 -38.25 19.95
CA ARG A 467 42.79 -39.01 19.55
C ARG A 467 43.91 -38.99 20.59
N TYR A 468 43.79 -38.15 21.61
CA TYR A 468 44.74 -38.03 22.71
C TYR A 468 44.24 -38.71 24.00
N ASP A 469 43.10 -39.41 23.94
CA ASP A 469 42.56 -40.17 25.08
C ASP A 469 43.52 -41.30 25.49
N GLU A 470 43.60 -41.59 26.80
CA GLU A 470 44.45 -42.65 27.34
C GLU A 470 44.11 -44.01 26.70
N GLY A 471 45.14 -44.72 26.20
CA GLY A 471 44.99 -46.04 25.56
C GLY A 471 44.86 -46.01 24.03
N THR A 472 44.88 -44.83 23.39
CA THR A 472 44.96 -44.71 21.93
C THR A 472 46.41 -44.79 21.41
N PHE A 473 46.63 -45.28 20.18
CA PHE A 473 47.97 -45.45 19.58
C PHE A 473 48.85 -44.18 19.59
N PHE A 474 48.24 -42.98 19.62
CA PHE A 474 48.98 -41.72 19.66
C PHE A 474 49.42 -41.31 21.07
N SER A 475 48.72 -41.77 22.13
CA SER A 475 49.12 -41.50 23.52
C SER A 475 50.44 -42.21 23.89
N SER A 476 50.72 -43.34 23.24
CA SER A 476 51.93 -44.16 23.46
C SER A 476 53.09 -43.80 22.54
N ILE A 477 52.84 -43.30 21.32
CA ILE A 477 53.88 -43.02 20.32
C ILE A 477 54.51 -41.62 20.47
N LEU A 478 53.80 -40.63 21.02
CA LEU A 478 54.35 -39.29 21.27
C LEU A 478 55.41 -39.25 22.39
N SER A 479 55.46 -40.27 23.26
CA SER A 479 56.48 -40.38 24.31
C SER A 479 57.85 -40.81 23.77
N PHE A 480 57.94 -41.46 22.59
CA PHE A 480 59.22 -42.05 22.13
C PHE A 480 59.68 -41.78 20.68
N THR A 481 58.89 -41.15 19.80
CA THR A 481 59.31 -41.02 18.37
C THR A 481 58.97 -39.70 17.66
N VAL A 482 59.09 -38.55 18.33
CA VAL A 482 58.89 -37.24 17.67
C VAL A 482 59.99 -36.90 16.64
N LYS A 483 61.15 -37.57 16.64
CA LYS A 483 62.24 -37.26 15.68
C LYS A 483 62.31 -38.14 14.43
N ALA A 484 61.68 -39.32 14.39
CA ALA A 484 61.84 -40.26 13.26
C ALA A 484 60.58 -40.45 12.40
N ALA A 485 59.37 -40.26 12.96
CA ALA A 485 58.12 -40.52 12.25
C ALA A 485 57.68 -39.42 11.26
N ALA A 486 58.33 -38.25 11.28
CA ALA A 486 58.00 -37.11 10.41
C ALA A 486 58.30 -37.33 8.91
N LYS A 487 58.85 -38.48 8.51
CA LYS A 487 59.31 -38.73 7.13
C LYS A 487 58.42 -39.66 6.31
N TYR A 488 57.46 -40.38 6.91
CA TYR A 488 56.68 -41.40 6.20
C TYR A 488 55.17 -41.46 6.52
N VAL A 489 54.68 -40.62 7.42
CA VAL A 489 53.25 -40.46 7.71
C VAL A 489 53.00 -38.96 7.91
N GLU A 490 51.94 -38.41 7.32
CA GLU A 490 51.46 -37.07 7.68
C GLU A 490 50.94 -37.09 9.13
N VAL A 491 51.88 -37.08 10.08
CA VAL A 491 51.62 -36.72 11.47
C VAL A 491 51.21 -35.24 11.44
N PRO A 492 50.01 -34.86 11.91
CA PRO A 492 49.65 -33.45 12.01
C PRO A 492 50.75 -32.73 12.76
N LYS A 493 51.39 -31.74 12.14
CA LYS A 493 52.44 -30.95 12.77
C LYS A 493 51.92 -30.45 14.13
N PRO A 494 52.74 -30.41 15.20
CA PRO A 494 52.44 -29.78 16.49
C PRO A 494 52.22 -28.25 16.43
N GLY A 495 51.60 -27.74 15.37
CA GLY A 495 51.43 -26.31 15.07
C GLY A 495 50.10 -25.92 14.42
N MET A 496 49.11 -26.83 14.31
CA MET A 496 47.72 -26.41 14.13
C MET A 496 47.08 -26.29 15.51
N ASP A 497 46.91 -25.07 15.99
CA ASP A 497 46.12 -24.82 17.19
C ASP A 497 44.63 -25.01 16.85
N LEU A 498 44.09 -26.18 17.23
CA LEU A 498 42.68 -26.54 17.06
C LEU A 498 41.75 -25.53 17.73
N ALA A 499 42.17 -24.97 18.88
CA ALA A 499 41.40 -23.94 19.55
C ALA A 499 41.39 -22.64 18.72
N ASP A 500 42.53 -22.16 18.23
CA ASP A 500 42.57 -20.93 17.42
C ASP A 500 41.73 -21.04 16.15
N THR A 501 41.78 -22.20 15.49
CA THR A 501 41.00 -22.45 14.27
C THR A 501 39.50 -22.42 14.57
N TYR A 502 39.08 -23.01 15.71
CA TYR A 502 37.69 -22.99 16.16
C TYR A 502 37.22 -21.61 16.63
N ILE A 503 38.07 -20.86 17.35
CA ILE A 503 37.76 -19.49 17.78
C ILE A 503 37.64 -18.54 16.57
N THR A 504 38.52 -18.69 15.58
CA THR A 504 38.42 -17.94 14.32
C THR A 504 37.12 -18.25 13.59
N PHE A 505 36.71 -19.52 13.59
CA PHE A 505 35.43 -19.95 13.05
C PHE A 505 34.24 -19.29 13.77
N ILE A 506 34.23 -19.24 15.11
CA ILE A 506 33.18 -18.57 15.88
C ILE A 506 33.08 -17.10 15.47
N ARG A 507 34.19 -16.36 15.57
CA ARG A 507 34.23 -14.91 15.33
C ARG A 507 33.77 -14.55 13.93
N GLN A 508 34.31 -15.21 12.91
CA GLN A 508 33.98 -14.90 11.52
C GLN A 508 32.50 -15.15 11.21
N ASN A 509 31.87 -16.16 11.81
CA ASN A 509 30.44 -16.40 11.61
C ASN A 509 29.56 -15.45 12.45
N GLN A 510 30.01 -15.07 13.66
CA GLN A 510 29.34 -14.03 14.44
C GLN A 510 29.34 -12.68 13.70
N ASP A 511 30.49 -12.27 13.15
CA ASP A 511 30.63 -11.04 12.37
C ASP A 511 29.70 -11.07 11.14
N ILE A 512 29.70 -12.17 10.36
CA ILE A 512 28.82 -12.31 9.20
C ILE A 512 27.34 -12.18 9.60
N LEU A 513 26.91 -12.85 10.66
CA LEU A 513 25.50 -12.82 11.10
C LEU A 513 25.12 -11.42 11.58
N ARG A 514 25.95 -10.78 12.39
CA ARG A 514 25.67 -9.43 12.92
C ARG A 514 25.69 -8.36 11.84
N ASP A 515 26.59 -8.46 10.87
CA ASP A 515 26.69 -7.46 9.78
C ASP A 515 25.57 -7.59 8.74
N ARG A 516 24.95 -8.77 8.60
CA ARG A 516 24.08 -9.08 7.46
C ARG A 516 22.63 -9.37 7.83
N VAL A 517 22.32 -9.71 9.08
CA VAL A 517 20.96 -9.96 9.57
C VAL A 517 20.45 -8.67 10.24
N ASN A 518 19.32 -8.15 9.75
CA ASN A 518 18.85 -6.79 10.10
C ASN A 518 18.36 -6.62 11.54
N ASP A 519 17.72 -7.63 12.11
CA ASP A 519 17.08 -7.54 13.42
C ASP A 519 17.93 -8.26 14.46
N GLU A 520 18.42 -7.50 15.43
CA GLU A 520 19.32 -7.96 16.48
C GLU A 520 18.70 -9.09 17.30
N LEU A 521 17.38 -9.10 17.47
CA LEU A 521 16.68 -10.12 18.27
C LEU A 521 16.89 -11.53 17.70
N TYR A 522 16.88 -11.70 16.38
CA TYR A 522 17.07 -13.02 15.76
C TYR A 522 18.54 -13.43 15.77
N THR A 523 19.46 -12.47 15.63
CA THR A 523 20.90 -12.70 15.76
C THR A 523 21.26 -13.14 17.19
N GLU A 524 20.70 -12.47 18.21
CA GLU A 524 20.86 -12.85 19.61
C GLU A 524 20.30 -14.25 19.89
N LYS A 525 19.12 -14.61 19.36
CA LYS A 525 18.56 -15.97 19.48
C LYS A 525 19.47 -17.04 18.89
N VAL A 526 20.11 -16.78 17.75
CA VAL A 526 21.09 -17.70 17.15
C VAL A 526 22.29 -17.85 18.08
N PHE A 527 22.82 -16.76 18.63
CA PHE A 527 23.99 -16.78 19.50
C PHE A 527 23.72 -17.47 20.85
N ASP A 528 22.57 -17.22 21.45
CA ASP A 528 22.12 -17.86 22.69
C ASP A 528 22.04 -19.39 22.53
N GLN A 529 21.37 -19.86 21.48
CA GLN A 529 21.25 -21.29 21.20
C GLN A 529 22.59 -21.92 20.80
N TRP A 530 23.42 -21.22 20.02
CA TRP A 530 24.73 -21.70 19.62
C TRP A 530 25.68 -21.84 20.82
N TYR A 531 25.73 -20.85 21.70
CA TYR A 531 26.53 -20.93 22.93
C TYR A 531 26.06 -22.10 23.81
N THR A 532 24.75 -22.18 24.05
CA THR A 532 24.15 -23.24 24.86
C THR A 532 24.46 -24.63 24.31
N GLY A 533 24.31 -24.81 22.99
CA GLY A 533 24.66 -26.05 22.31
C GLY A 533 26.15 -26.39 22.41
N SER A 534 27.02 -25.38 22.29
CA SER A 534 28.47 -25.55 22.40
C SER A 534 28.89 -26.00 23.79
N MET A 535 28.41 -25.32 24.85
CA MET A 535 28.73 -25.69 26.23
C MET A 535 28.18 -27.07 26.59
N LYS A 536 26.99 -27.41 26.10
CA LYS A 536 26.42 -28.75 26.29
C LYS A 536 27.27 -29.83 25.61
N ALA A 537 27.74 -29.61 24.39
CA ALA A 537 28.60 -30.56 23.68
C ALA A 537 29.93 -30.80 24.42
N VAL A 538 30.59 -29.74 24.88
CA VAL A 538 31.81 -29.87 25.71
C VAL A 538 31.53 -30.59 27.02
N CYS A 539 30.42 -30.26 27.69
CA CYS A 539 30.00 -30.90 28.94
C CYS A 539 29.79 -32.41 28.77
N VAL A 540 29.06 -32.82 27.73
CA VAL A 540 28.85 -34.24 27.41
C VAL A 540 30.20 -34.92 27.11
N TRP A 541 31.05 -34.29 26.28
CA TRP A 541 32.36 -34.86 25.93
C TRP A 541 33.28 -35.09 27.13
N LEU A 542 33.24 -34.19 28.12
CA LEU A 542 33.95 -34.34 29.39
C LEU A 542 33.31 -35.39 30.31
N THR A 543 31.97 -35.46 30.31
CA THR A 543 31.22 -36.43 31.12
C THR A 543 31.48 -37.85 30.65
N ASP A 544 31.58 -38.08 29.33
CA ASP A 544 31.96 -39.38 28.76
C ASP A 544 33.38 -39.82 29.13
N ARG A 545 34.18 -38.91 29.72
CA ARG A 545 35.57 -39.11 30.15
C ARG A 545 35.74 -38.86 31.64
N LEU A 546 34.69 -39.12 32.42
CA LEU A 546 34.69 -38.81 33.84
C LEU A 546 35.83 -39.52 34.60
N ASP A 547 36.08 -40.77 34.24
CA ASP A 547 37.09 -41.65 34.85
C ASP A 547 38.48 -41.58 34.19
N LEU A 548 38.63 -40.82 33.10
CA LEU A 548 39.89 -40.64 32.39
C LEU A 548 40.54 -39.32 32.78
N GLN A 549 41.87 -39.29 32.84
CA GLN A 549 42.61 -38.05 32.99
C GLN A 549 42.82 -37.38 31.63
N LEU A 550 42.62 -36.06 31.56
CA LEU A 550 42.81 -35.32 30.32
C LEU A 550 44.30 -35.15 29.99
N HIS A 551 44.66 -35.43 28.74
CA HIS A 551 46.00 -35.13 28.24
C HIS A 551 46.24 -33.61 28.25
N VAL A 552 47.48 -33.18 28.53
CA VAL A 552 47.85 -31.75 28.65
C VAL A 552 47.43 -30.92 27.43
N TYR A 553 47.54 -31.48 26.22
CA TYR A 553 47.07 -30.82 24.99
C TYR A 553 45.53 -30.69 24.93
N GLN A 554 44.77 -31.71 25.37
CA GLN A 554 43.31 -31.64 25.45
C GLN A 554 42.88 -30.56 26.43
N LEU A 555 43.50 -30.55 27.62
CA LEU A 555 43.25 -29.58 28.67
C LEU A 555 43.53 -28.14 28.19
N LYS A 556 44.72 -27.85 27.64
CA LYS A 556 45.05 -26.52 27.08
C LYS A 556 44.07 -26.08 26.00
N THR A 557 43.68 -26.99 25.10
CA THR A 557 42.77 -26.68 23.99
C THR A 557 41.36 -26.37 24.52
N LEU A 558 40.84 -27.18 25.44
CA LEU A 558 39.50 -27.00 26.02
C LEU A 558 39.40 -25.73 26.86
N ILE A 559 40.40 -25.43 27.71
CA ILE A 559 40.45 -24.18 28.48
C ILE A 559 40.39 -22.97 27.53
N LYS A 560 41.20 -23.00 26.46
CA LYS A 560 41.23 -21.91 25.47
C LYS A 560 39.89 -21.77 24.73
N ILE A 561 39.28 -22.87 24.29
CA ILE A 561 37.96 -22.86 23.64
C ILE A 561 36.90 -22.29 24.59
N VAL A 562 36.79 -22.81 25.81
CA VAL A 562 35.76 -22.42 26.78
C VAL A 562 35.89 -20.95 27.15
N LYS A 563 37.09 -20.48 27.54
CA LYS A 563 37.31 -19.08 27.93
C LYS A 563 37.06 -18.09 26.79
N LYS A 564 37.60 -18.36 25.60
CA LYS A 564 37.44 -17.45 24.46
C LYS A 564 35.99 -17.45 23.95
N THR A 565 35.33 -18.62 23.92
CA THR A 565 33.92 -18.71 23.55
C THR A 565 33.04 -17.94 24.54
N TYR A 566 33.24 -18.10 25.86
CA TYR A 566 32.51 -17.32 26.87
C TYR A 566 32.63 -15.82 26.63
N ARG A 567 33.86 -15.33 26.47
CA ARG A 567 34.13 -13.90 26.24
C ARG A 567 33.53 -13.40 24.93
N ASP A 568 33.73 -14.12 23.84
CA ASP A 568 33.27 -13.71 22.50
C ASP A 568 31.74 -13.68 22.44
N PHE A 569 31.03 -14.66 23.01
CA PHE A 569 29.56 -14.64 23.07
C PHE A 569 29.00 -13.59 24.04
N ARG A 570 29.69 -13.29 25.15
CA ARG A 570 29.33 -12.17 26.05
C ARG A 570 29.39 -10.82 25.31
N LEU A 571 30.44 -10.60 24.51
CA LEU A 571 30.57 -9.39 23.69
C LEU A 571 29.49 -9.27 22.61
N GLN A 572 28.90 -10.40 22.22
CA GLN A 572 27.81 -10.48 21.25
C GLN A 572 26.42 -10.41 21.93
N GLY A 573 26.33 -10.02 23.21
CA GLY A 573 25.06 -9.76 23.88
C GLY A 573 24.34 -10.99 24.44
N VAL A 574 24.99 -12.17 24.49
CA VAL A 574 24.41 -13.31 25.19
C VAL A 574 24.32 -13.02 26.69
N LEU A 575 23.14 -13.22 27.27
CA LEU A 575 22.85 -12.88 28.66
C LEU A 575 23.64 -13.74 29.64
N ASP A 576 23.98 -13.17 30.80
CA ASP A 576 24.74 -13.86 31.86
C ASP A 576 24.06 -15.14 32.36
N VAL A 577 22.72 -15.20 32.35
CA VAL A 577 21.97 -16.41 32.72
C VAL A 577 22.24 -17.58 31.76
N THR A 578 22.43 -17.30 30.47
CA THR A 578 22.78 -18.29 29.47
C THR A 578 24.27 -18.62 29.55
N LEU A 579 25.11 -17.60 29.70
CA LEU A 579 26.57 -17.76 29.81
C LEU A 579 26.96 -18.66 30.98
N ASN A 580 26.33 -18.44 32.14
CA ASN A 580 26.54 -19.21 33.37
C ASN A 580 25.56 -20.39 33.51
N SER A 581 25.30 -21.08 32.39
CA SER A 581 24.47 -22.29 32.43
C SER A 581 25.09 -23.38 33.31
N LYS A 582 24.26 -24.28 33.84
CA LYS A 582 24.72 -25.48 34.58
C LYS A 582 25.75 -26.32 33.80
N SER A 583 25.63 -26.34 32.46
CA SER A 583 26.60 -27.02 31.60
C SER A 583 27.97 -26.33 31.65
N TYR A 584 27.99 -25.00 31.58
CA TYR A 584 29.21 -24.21 31.71
C TYR A 584 29.85 -24.40 33.08
N GLU A 585 29.09 -24.30 34.18
CA GLU A 585 29.63 -24.49 35.53
C GLU A 585 30.27 -25.87 35.72
N THR A 586 29.63 -26.91 35.17
CA THR A 586 30.16 -28.29 35.20
C THR A 586 31.48 -28.39 34.45
N VAL A 587 31.55 -27.80 33.25
CA VAL A 587 32.77 -27.75 32.43
C VAL A 587 33.87 -26.96 33.15
N TYR A 588 33.55 -25.77 33.68
CA TYR A 588 34.48 -24.89 34.38
C TYR A 588 35.10 -25.58 35.59
N ASN A 589 34.28 -26.22 36.43
CA ASN A 589 34.73 -26.95 37.61
C ASN A 589 35.64 -28.13 37.22
N ARG A 590 35.25 -28.92 36.21
CA ARG A 590 36.07 -30.05 35.75
C ARG A 590 37.44 -29.59 35.23
N LEU A 591 37.47 -28.56 34.38
CA LEU A 591 38.72 -28.06 33.80
C LEU A 591 39.63 -27.43 34.86
N THR A 592 39.07 -26.75 35.88
CA THR A 592 39.83 -26.17 37.00
C THR A 592 40.51 -27.25 37.84
N VAL A 593 39.82 -28.37 38.13
CA VAL A 593 40.39 -29.48 38.89
C VAL A 593 41.49 -30.19 38.09
N GLU A 594 41.29 -30.40 36.79
CA GLU A 594 42.27 -31.01 35.89
C GLU A 594 43.53 -30.13 35.74
N GLU A 595 43.36 -28.81 35.65
CA GLU A 595 44.45 -27.83 35.67
C GLU A 595 45.28 -27.92 36.95
N ALA A 596 44.63 -27.88 38.12
CA ALA A 596 45.33 -28.01 39.40
C ALA A 596 46.09 -29.34 39.49
N THR A 597 45.48 -30.43 39.01
CA THR A 597 46.10 -31.76 39.00
C THR A 597 47.30 -31.83 38.04
N ALA A 598 47.22 -31.20 36.87
CA ALA A 598 48.31 -31.14 35.89
C ALA A 598 49.49 -30.28 36.38
N ALA A 599 49.21 -29.16 37.06
CA ALA A 599 50.22 -28.27 37.62
C ALA A 599 51.06 -28.95 38.72
N VAL A 600 50.42 -29.74 39.59
CA VAL A 600 51.12 -30.51 40.63
C VAL A 600 52.03 -31.60 40.05
N ARG A 601 51.69 -32.18 38.90
CA ARG A 601 52.46 -33.29 38.29
C ARG A 601 53.64 -32.85 37.42
N SER A 602 53.57 -31.69 36.77
CA SER A 602 54.51 -31.35 35.70
C SER A 602 55.59 -30.33 36.09
N GLY A 603 55.52 -29.70 37.26
CA GLY A 603 56.54 -28.77 37.79
C GLY A 603 56.72 -27.45 37.02
N ASP A 604 56.41 -27.44 35.72
CA ASP A 604 56.26 -26.28 34.86
C ASP A 604 54.76 -26.11 34.58
N GLY A 605 54.19 -24.97 34.96
CA GLY A 605 52.76 -24.68 34.79
C GLY A 605 52.33 -24.71 33.33
N LEU A 606 51.03 -24.64 33.07
CA LEU A 606 50.45 -24.61 31.71
C LEU A 606 50.81 -23.31 30.93
N GLN A 607 52.07 -22.86 30.84
CA GLN A 607 52.57 -21.72 30.04
C GLN A 607 51.53 -20.58 29.84
N GLY A 608 50.96 -20.05 30.92
CA GLY A 608 50.05 -18.90 30.90
C GLY A 608 48.60 -19.15 30.44
N ILE A 609 48.16 -20.39 30.25
CA ILE A 609 46.75 -20.74 29.96
C ILE A 609 46.12 -21.29 31.24
N SER A 610 45.32 -20.46 31.91
CA SER A 610 44.58 -20.84 33.13
C SER A 610 43.07 -20.64 32.98
N MET A 611 42.27 -21.49 33.64
CA MET A 611 40.83 -21.29 33.80
C MET A 611 40.49 -20.08 34.67
N ARG A 612 41.36 -19.68 35.59
CA ARG A 612 41.19 -18.47 36.40
C ARG A 612 41.25 -17.23 35.51
N ASP A 613 40.38 -16.26 35.75
CA ASP A 613 40.45 -14.99 35.05
C ASP A 613 41.64 -14.19 35.56
N SER A 614 42.59 -13.96 34.67
CA SER A 614 43.76 -13.11 34.91
C SER A 614 43.39 -11.62 35.03
N ASP A 615 42.09 -11.29 35.00
CA ASP A 615 41.55 -9.95 35.19
C ASP A 615 40.95 -9.77 36.62
N GLU A 616 40.97 -10.80 37.48
CA GLU A 616 40.50 -10.75 38.88
C GLU A 616 41.64 -10.86 39.92
N GLU A 617 42.89 -10.59 39.55
CA GLU A 617 44.00 -10.41 40.50
C GLU A 617 44.33 -8.91 40.61
N ASP A 618 43.47 -8.15 41.29
CA ASP A 618 43.80 -6.92 42.01
C ASP A 618 42.59 -6.54 42.89
N ASP A 619 42.46 -7.21 44.04
CA ASP A 619 41.79 -6.70 45.25
C ASP A 619 42.40 -7.33 46.51
#